data_AF-A0A4Y2MAC4-F1
#
_entry.id   AF-A0A4Y2MAC4-F1
#
_cell.length_a   1.000
_cell.length_b   1.000
_cell.length_c   1.000
_cell.angle_alpha   90.00
_cell.angle_beta   90.00
_cell.angle_gamma   90.00
#
_symmetry.space_group_name_H-M   'P 1'
#
loop_
_entity.id
_entity.type
_entity.pdbx_description
1 polymer ?
#
loop_
_entity_poly.entity_id
_entity_poly.type
_entity_poly.pdbx_seq_one_letter_code
_entity_poly.pdbx_strand_id
1 'polypeptide(L)' 'MGGKIGFNQMLFDLGMDDKAFSNNSAVMDYVRFVDSVFDLVMVRERMDESLVLLKELLCWDVDDVIIFHLNARNE' A
#
# COMPACT_ATOMS: atom_id res chain seq x y z
N MET A 1 29.42 -8.19 -6.24
CA MET A 1 28.29 -8.16 -5.30
C MET A 1 27.68 -6.77 -5.36
N GLY A 2 26.54 -6.61 -6.01
CA GLY A 2 25.86 -5.32 -6.16
C GLY A 2 24.36 -5.56 -6.24
N GLY A 3 23.79 -6.04 -5.13
CA GLY A 3 22.35 -6.21 -5.02
C GLY A 3 21.67 -4.85 -5.02
N LYS A 4 20.61 -4.68 -5.81
CA LYS A 4 19.75 -3.51 -5.75
C LYS A 4 19.04 -3.51 -4.40
N ILE A 5 19.50 -2.71 -3.46
CA ILE A 5 18.71 -2.35 -2.28
C ILE A 5 17.58 -1.45 -2.79
N GLY A 6 16.32 -1.87 -2.65
CA GLY A 6 15.14 -1.06 -3.00
C GLY A 6 14.42 -1.41 -4.31
N PHE A 7 14.60 -2.59 -4.89
CA PHE A 7 13.68 -3.05 -5.94
C PHE A 7 12.37 -3.53 -5.29
N ASN A 8 11.24 -2.92 -5.68
CA ASN A 8 9.90 -3.19 -5.14
C ASN A 8 9.80 -3.14 -3.60
N GLN A 9 10.02 -1.94 -3.05
CA GLN A 9 10.01 -1.69 -1.60
C GLN A 9 8.70 -2.13 -0.92
N MET A 10 7.55 -2.01 -1.59
CA MET A 10 6.27 -2.45 -1.03
C MET A 10 6.24 -3.95 -0.74
N LEU A 11 6.76 -4.79 -1.64
CA LEU A 11 6.84 -6.24 -1.40
C LEU A 11 7.79 -6.59 -0.26
N PHE A 12 8.89 -5.85 -0.15
CA PHE A 12 9.83 -6.00 0.96
C PHE A 12 9.18 -5.66 2.31
N ASP A 13 8.51 -4.51 2.38
CA ASP A 13 7.85 -4.03 3.61
C ASP A 13 6.70 -4.96 4.03
N LEU A 14 6.03 -5.62 3.08
CA LEU A 14 4.99 -6.63 3.34
C LEU A 14 5.57 -8.00 3.74
N GLY A 15 6.87 -8.22 3.57
CA GLY A 15 7.58 -9.41 4.03
C GLY A 15 7.80 -10.50 2.97
N MET A 16 7.70 -10.19 1.69
CA MET A 16 8.06 -11.11 0.61
C MET A 16 9.59 -11.28 0.53
N ASP A 17 10.06 -12.51 0.26
CA ASP A 17 11.48 -12.81 0.03
C ASP A 17 12.00 -12.07 -1.22
N ASP A 18 13.07 -11.29 -1.04
CA ASP A 18 13.67 -10.45 -2.07
C ASP A 18 14.24 -11.25 -3.24
N LYS A 19 14.62 -12.51 -3.00
CA LYS A 19 15.06 -13.44 -4.04
C LYS A 19 13.97 -13.76 -5.05
N ALA A 20 12.70 -13.59 -4.67
CA ALA A 20 11.55 -13.88 -5.51
C ALA A 20 11.03 -12.65 -6.29
N PHE A 21 11.58 -11.45 -6.08
CA PHE A 21 11.05 -10.22 -6.68
C PHE A 21 11.10 -10.18 -8.21
N SER A 22 12.02 -10.92 -8.83
CA SER A 22 12.12 -11.04 -10.30
C SER A 22 11.21 -12.11 -10.89
N ASN A 23 10.59 -12.96 -10.05
CA ASN A 23 9.67 -13.99 -10.50
C ASN A 23 8.24 -13.42 -10.57
N ASN A 24 7.79 -13.11 -11.78
CA ASN A 24 6.49 -12.51 -12.01
C ASN A 24 5.32 -13.36 -11.49
N SER A 25 5.39 -14.70 -11.58
CA SER A 25 4.36 -15.58 -11.04
C SER A 25 4.30 -15.48 -9.51
N ALA A 26 5.46 -15.55 -8.84
CA ALA A 26 5.54 -15.43 -7.38
C ALA A 26 5.04 -14.05 -6.90
N VAL A 27 5.37 -12.98 -7.62
CA VAL A 27 4.87 -11.63 -7.33
C VAL A 27 3.35 -11.57 -7.47
N MET A 28 2.78 -12.12 -8.54
CA MET A 28 1.33 -12.11 -8.73
C MET A 28 0.58 -12.98 -7.70
N ASP A 29 1.15 -14.11 -7.30
CA ASP A 29 0.60 -14.95 -6.24
C ASP A 29 0.63 -14.21 -4.89
N TYR A 30 1.71 -13.49 -4.61
CA TYR A 30 1.83 -12.68 -3.41
C TYR A 30 0.86 -11.49 -3.41
N VAL A 31 0.65 -10.83 -4.55
CA VAL A 31 -0.37 -9.77 -4.69
C VAL A 31 -1.76 -10.33 -4.38
N ARG A 32 -2.12 -11.52 -4.89
CA ARG A 32 -3.39 -12.18 -4.56
C ARG A 32 -3.50 -12.54 -3.08
N PHE A 33 -2.39 -12.95 -2.46
CA PHE A 33 -2.35 -13.19 -1.02
C PHE A 33 -2.63 -11.89 -0.23
N VAL A 34 -1.96 -10.79 -0.57
CA VAL A 34 -2.19 -9.49 0.07
C VAL A 34 -3.64 -9.04 -0.10
N ASP A 35 -4.20 -9.16 -1.29
CA ASP A 35 -5.62 -8.87 -1.60
C ASP A 35 -6.59 -9.71 -0.76
N SER A 36 -6.21 -10.93 -0.37
CA SER A 36 -7.02 -11.79 0.50
C SER A 36 -6.90 -11.46 2.00
N VAL A 37 -5.88 -10.70 2.41
CA VAL A 37 -5.60 -10.37 3.82
C VAL A 37 -6.13 -9.00 4.20
N PHE A 38 -6.03 -8.02 3.29
CA PHE A 38 -6.44 -6.64 3.57
C PHE A 38 -7.76 -6.32 2.87
N ASP A 39 -8.75 -5.85 3.63
CA ASP A 39 -10.02 -5.37 3.07
C ASP A 39 -9.86 -4.09 2.22
N LEU A 40 -8.83 -3.28 2.52
CA LEU A 40 -8.52 -2.05 1.79
C LEU A 40 -7.02 -1.73 1.84
N VAL A 41 -6.44 -1.46 0.65
CA VAL A 41 -5.09 -0.89 0.50
C VAL A 41 -5.22 0.53 -0.05
N MET A 42 -4.81 1.52 0.75
CA MET A 42 -4.92 2.93 0.39
C MET A 42 -3.73 3.40 -0.45
N VAL A 43 -3.97 4.29 -1.42
CA VAL A 43 -2.95 4.84 -2.32
C VAL A 43 -2.64 6.27 -1.92
N ARG A 44 -1.36 6.56 -1.65
CA ARG A 44 -0.92 7.88 -1.15
C ARG A 44 -1.28 9.03 -2.10
N GLU A 45 -1.11 8.83 -3.40
CA GLU A 45 -1.39 9.83 -4.45
C GLU A 45 -2.89 10.05 -4.69
N ARG A 46 -3.75 9.24 -4.05
CA ARG A 46 -5.21 9.31 -4.08
C ARG A 46 -5.78 9.21 -2.67
N MET A 47 -5.19 9.98 -1.76
CA MET A 47 -5.52 9.88 -0.33
C MET A 47 -6.97 10.22 -0.07
N ASP A 48 -7.51 11.26 -0.71
CA ASP A 48 -8.90 11.68 -0.54
C ASP A 48 -9.88 10.57 -0.96
N GLU A 49 -9.68 9.99 -2.15
CA GLU A 49 -10.51 8.87 -2.61
C GLU A 49 -10.33 7.62 -1.73
N SER A 50 -9.10 7.35 -1.26
CA SER A 50 -8.81 6.23 -0.36
C SER A 50 -9.51 6.38 0.99
N LEU A 51 -9.58 7.61 1.53
CA LEU A 51 -10.28 7.89 2.79
C LEU A 51 -11.79 7.79 2.64
N VAL A 52 -12.36 8.15 1.48
CA VAL A 52 -13.78 7.92 1.21
C VAL A 52 -14.09 6.42 1.28
N LEU A 53 -13.26 5.58 0.66
CA LEU A 53 -13.42 4.11 0.73
C LEU A 53 -13.26 3.59 2.17
N LEU A 54 -12.27 4.08 2.92
CA LEU A 54 -12.07 3.68 4.32
C LEU A 54 -13.26 4.05 5.20
N LYS A 55 -13.77 5.27 5.03
CA LYS A 55 -14.94 5.80 5.75
C LYS A 55 -16.17 4.93 5.49
N GLU A 56 -16.41 4.55 4.24
CA GLU A 56 -17.51 3.64 3.89
C GLU A 56 -17.31 2.24 4.48
N LEU A 57 -16.10 1.68 4.40
CA LEU A 57 -15.79 0.34 4.92
C LEU A 57 -16.01 0.22 6.43
N LEU A 58 -15.70 1.28 7.19
CA LEU A 58 -15.82 1.30 8.65
C LEU A 58 -17.14 1.88 9.16
N CYS A 59 -18.04 2.30 8.26
CA CYS A 59 -19.28 3.01 8.60
C CYS A 59 -19.03 4.26 9.47
N TRP A 60 -17.96 5.00 9.18
CA TRP A 60 -17.58 6.22 9.90
C TRP A 60 -18.27 7.45 9.35
N ASP A 61 -18.29 8.52 10.13
CA ASP A 61 -18.70 9.84 9.64
C ASP A 61 -17.52 10.56 8.99
N VAL A 62 -17.81 11.64 8.24
CA VAL A 62 -16.76 12.41 7.55
C VAL A 62 -15.77 13.03 8.54
N ASP A 63 -16.26 13.40 9.73
CA ASP A 63 -15.44 14.02 10.77
C ASP A 63 -14.37 13.05 11.35
N ASP A 64 -14.57 11.73 11.20
CA ASP A 64 -13.63 10.71 11.69
C ASP A 64 -12.43 10.49 10.75
N VAL A 65 -12.51 10.97 9.50
CA VAL A 65 -11.47 10.79 8.47
C VAL A 65 -10.78 12.09 8.07
N ILE A 66 -10.91 13.14 8.90
CA ILE A 66 -10.21 14.40 8.69
C ILE A 66 -8.71 14.19 8.85
N ILE A 67 -7.95 14.41 7.78
CA ILE A 67 -6.50 14.32 7.76
C ILE A 67 -5.84 15.70 7.73
N PHE A 68 -4.67 15.80 8.35
CA PHE A 68 -3.76 16.93 8.18
C PHE A 68 -2.66 16.56 7.20
N HIS A 69 -2.36 17.45 6.25
CA HIS A 69 -1.22 17.30 5.34
C HIS A 69 0.10 17.58 6.08
N LEU A 70 0.53 16.61 6.90
CA LEU A 70 1.81 16.65 7.59
C LEU A 70 2.92 16.26 6.63
N ASN A 71 4.03 17.01 6.64
CA ASN A 71 5.20 16.79 5.77
C ASN A 71 4.92 16.91 4.26
N ALA A 72 3.84 17.59 3.86
CA ALA A 72 3.70 18.05 2.49
C ALA A 72 4.86 19.01 2.19
N ARG A 73 5.75 18.60 1.30
CA ARG A 73 6.76 19.49 0.75
C ARG A 73 6.06 20.32 -0.32
N ASN A 74 6.12 21.64 -0.17
CA ASN A 74 5.63 22.55 -1.20
C ASN A 74 6.32 22.20 -2.54
N GLU A 75 5.53 22.13 -3.60
CA GLU A 75 6.04 22.12 -4.98
C GLU A 75 6.53 23.51 -5.38
#